data_AF-A0A527WV90-F1
#
_entry.id   AF-A0A527WV90-F1
#
_cell.length_a   1.000
_cell.length_b   1.000
_cell.length_c   1.000
_cell.angle_alpha   90.00
_cell.angle_beta   90.00
_cell.angle_gamma   90.00
#
_symmetry.space_group_name_H-M   'P 1'
#
loop_
_entity.id
_entity.type
_entity.pdbx_description
1 polymer ?
#
loop_
_entity_poly.entity_id
_entity_poly.type
_entity_poly.pdbx_seq_one_letter_code
_entity_poly.pdbx_strand_id
1 'polypeptide(L)'
;VSFISLKLALPPALAIARSGAKAIFLVKPQFEAGREAIGKGGLLKDPYDAARIAGLLQDWLDDVPGWRSLGLHLSPIEGGDGNREFLLAGIKDAGFEKRGIGGR
;
A
#
# COMPACT_ATOMS: atom_id res chain seq x y z
N VAL A 1 -14.49 -5.75 6.37
CA VAL A 1 -13.16 -5.98 6.97
C VAL A 1 -12.26 -6.61 5.92
N SER A 2 -10.99 -6.21 5.82
CA SER A 2 -9.98 -6.87 5.00
C SER A 2 -8.95 -7.48 5.94
N PHE A 3 -8.60 -8.76 5.75
CA PHE A 3 -7.64 -9.52 6.57
C PHE A 3 -6.41 -9.97 5.77
N ILE A 4 -6.13 -9.28 4.67
CA ILE A 4 -5.09 -9.64 3.72
C ILE A 4 -4.09 -8.49 3.56
N SER A 5 -2.81 -8.85 3.47
CA SER A 5 -1.74 -7.92 3.12
C SER A 5 -2.02 -7.24 1.78
N LEU A 6 -1.71 -5.95 1.70
CA LEU A 6 -1.76 -5.18 0.46
C LEU A 6 -0.86 -5.79 -0.63
N LYS A 7 0.27 -6.41 -0.24
CA LYS A 7 1.21 -7.06 -1.18
C LYS A 7 0.56 -8.22 -1.94
N LEU A 8 -0.47 -8.84 -1.36
CA LEU A 8 -1.25 -9.91 -1.99
C LEU A 8 -2.49 -9.38 -2.72
N ALA A 9 -3.16 -8.38 -2.14
CA ALA A 9 -4.45 -7.90 -2.66
C ALA A 9 -4.32 -6.94 -3.84
N LEU A 10 -3.28 -6.09 -3.86
CA LEU A 10 -3.17 -4.99 -4.81
C LEU A 10 -2.58 -5.34 -6.19
N PRO A 11 -1.69 -6.33 -6.39
CA PRO A 11 -1.04 -6.53 -7.69
C PRO A 11 -1.98 -6.58 -8.91
N PRO A 12 -3.13 -7.28 -8.87
CA PRO A 12 -4.08 -7.28 -9.99
C PRO A 12 -4.64 -5.88 -10.30
N ALA A 13 -4.97 -5.09 -9.27
CA ALA A 13 -5.49 -3.74 -9.43
C ALA A 13 -4.43 -2.76 -9.97
N LEU A 14 -3.19 -2.88 -9.49
CA LEU A 14 -2.07 -2.06 -9.96
C LEU A 14 -1.71 -2.34 -11.43
N ALA A 15 -1.84 -3.60 -11.86
CA ALA A 15 -1.58 -4.03 -13.23
C ALA A 15 -2.56 -3.38 -14.22
N ILE A 16 -3.87 -3.38 -13.90
CA ILE A 16 -4.92 -2.85 -14.79
C ILE A 16 -5.10 -1.32 -14.71
N ALA A 17 -4.48 -0.65 -13.74
CA ALA A 17 -4.56 0.79 -13.63
C ALA A 17 -3.95 1.48 -14.86
N ARG A 18 -4.58 2.55 -15.34
CA ARG A 18 -4.04 3.35 -16.46
C ARG A 18 -2.84 4.18 -16.03
N SER A 19 -1.99 4.55 -17.00
CA SER A 19 -0.98 5.60 -16.86
C SER A 19 -1.58 6.88 -16.25
N GLY A 20 -0.88 7.48 -15.29
CA GLY A 20 -1.33 8.67 -14.55
C GLY A 20 -2.39 8.41 -13.48
N ALA A 21 -2.76 7.14 -13.22
CA ALA A 21 -3.66 6.82 -12.12
C ALA A 21 -3.05 7.21 -10.77
N LYS A 22 -3.89 7.78 -9.89
CA LYS A 22 -3.54 8.04 -8.49
C LYS A 22 -4.27 7.04 -7.62
N ALA A 23 -3.61 6.59 -6.55
CA ALA A 23 -4.19 5.68 -5.60
C ALA A 23 -3.89 6.12 -4.17
N ILE A 24 -4.82 5.79 -3.27
CA ILE A 24 -4.65 5.90 -1.82
C ILE A 24 -4.95 4.52 -1.25
N PHE A 25 -4.00 3.95 -0.53
CA PHE A 25 -4.14 2.65 0.13
C PHE A 25 -4.17 2.83 1.64
N LEU A 26 -5.12 2.17 2.30
CA LEU A 26 -5.15 2.09 3.75
C LEU A 26 -4.22 0.95 4.20
N VAL A 27 -3.09 1.32 4.79
CA VAL A 27 -2.14 0.40 5.38
C VAL A 27 -2.57 0.10 6.80
N LYS A 28 -2.80 -1.18 7.08
CA LYS A 28 -3.13 -1.72 8.38
C LYS A 28 -1.98 -2.61 8.84
N PRO A 29 -0.98 -2.08 9.58
CA PRO A 29 0.25 -2.79 9.89
C PRO A 29 0.06 -4.18 10.51
N GLN A 30 -1.00 -4.39 11.29
CA GLN A 30 -1.33 -5.67 11.92
C GLN A 30 -1.58 -6.82 10.91
N PHE A 31 -1.90 -6.50 9.65
CA PHE A 31 -2.07 -7.50 8.58
C PHE A 31 -0.81 -7.68 7.73
N GLU A 32 0.23 -6.89 8.00
CA GLU A 32 1.51 -6.91 7.29
C GLU A 32 2.65 -7.47 8.15
N ALA A 33 2.53 -7.40 9.49
CA ALA A 33 3.61 -7.62 10.46
C ALA A 33 4.06 -9.08 10.65
N GLY A 34 3.36 -10.07 10.09
CA GLY A 34 3.54 -11.48 10.43
C GLY A 34 2.89 -11.85 11.77
N ARG A 35 2.63 -13.15 12.01
CA ARG A 35 1.86 -13.61 13.19
C ARG A 35 2.61 -13.38 14.51
N GLU A 36 3.93 -13.44 14.48
CA GLU A 36 4.81 -13.28 15.63
C GLU A 36 4.82 -11.87 16.21
N ALA A 37 4.53 -10.85 15.39
CA ALA A 37 4.46 -9.45 15.80
C ALA A 37 3.10 -9.07 16.41
N ILE A 38 2.12 -9.98 16.39
CA ILE A 38 0.75 -9.73 16.86
C ILE A 38 0.53 -10.30 18.27
N GLY A 39 0.01 -9.44 19.16
CA GLY A 39 -0.31 -9.74 20.55
C GLY A 39 -1.79 -10.04 20.78
N LYS A 40 -2.24 -9.82 22.02
CA LYS A 40 -3.65 -10.02 22.40
C LYS A 40 -4.54 -9.04 21.62
N GLY A 41 -5.71 -9.50 21.19
CA GLY A 41 -6.70 -8.67 20.52
C GLY A 41 -6.35 -8.26 19.07
N GLY A 42 -5.32 -8.85 18.45
CA GLY A 42 -4.94 -8.50 17.07
C GLY A 42 -4.11 -7.21 16.96
N LEU A 43 -3.60 -6.71 18.09
CA LEU A 43 -2.74 -5.53 18.14
C LEU A 43 -1.28 -5.89 17.88
N LEU A 44 -0.52 -4.96 17.32
CA LEU A 44 0.94 -5.06 17.31
C LEU A 44 1.50 -5.14 18.74
N LYS A 45 2.47 -6.03 18.97
CA LYS A 45 3.19 -6.12 20.25
C LYS A 45 4.04 -4.88 20.50
N ASP A 46 4.74 -4.41 19.47
CA ASP A 46 5.49 -3.17 19.51
C ASP A 46 4.76 -2.09 18.69
N PRO A 47 4.30 -0.99 19.31
CA PRO A 47 3.65 0.08 18.58
C PRO A 47 4.60 0.82 17.61
N TYR A 48 5.92 0.78 17.82
CA TYR A 48 6.91 1.38 16.91
C TYR A 48 7.02 0.63 15.57
N ASP A 49 6.65 -0.66 15.54
CA ASP A 49 6.64 -1.45 14.30
C ASP A 49 5.64 -0.91 13.27
N ALA A 50 4.59 -0.23 13.70
CA ALA A 50 3.54 0.28 12.82
C ALA A 50 4.11 1.18 11.71
N ALA A 51 4.96 2.15 12.08
CA ALA A 51 5.57 3.07 11.13
C ALA A 51 6.62 2.38 10.24
N ARG A 52 7.42 1.48 10.83
CA ARG A 52 8.41 0.68 10.08
C ARG A 52 7.74 -0.17 9.00
N ILE A 53 6.66 -0.85 9.35
CA ILE A 53 5.87 -1.68 8.43
C ILE A 53 5.24 -0.83 7.33
N ALA A 54 4.68 0.34 7.68
CA ALA A 54 4.16 1.26 6.68
C ALA A 54 5.25 1.68 5.67
N GLY A 55 6.47 1.96 6.15
CA GLY A 55 7.64 2.22 5.31
C GLY A 55 7.95 1.06 4.36
N LEU A 56 7.95 -0.19 4.85
CA LEU A 56 8.16 -1.37 4.01
C LEU A 56 7.09 -1.58 2.94
N LEU A 57 5.89 -1.02 3.11
CA LEU A 57 4.82 -1.03 2.11
C LEU A 57 5.00 0.12 1.10
N GLN A 58 5.53 1.25 1.55
CA GLN A 58 5.97 2.32 0.67
C GLN A 58 7.08 1.84 -0.27
N ASP A 59 8.15 1.25 0.28
CA ASP A 59 9.26 0.70 -0.48
C ASP A 59 8.77 -0.36 -1.48
N TRP A 60 7.88 -1.26 -1.03
CA TRP A 60 7.28 -2.26 -1.90
C TRP A 60 6.51 -1.64 -3.07
N LEU A 61 5.77 -0.55 -2.85
CA LEU A 61 5.05 0.14 -3.92
C LEU A 61 6.02 0.77 -4.93
N ASP A 62 7.15 1.32 -4.45
CA ASP A 62 8.22 1.86 -5.29
C ASP A 62 8.92 0.76 -6.13
N ASP A 63 8.92 -0.48 -5.66
CA ASP A 63 9.41 -1.64 -6.42
C ASP A 63 8.38 -2.16 -7.46
N VAL A 64 7.12 -1.72 -7.43
CA VAL A 64 6.11 -2.14 -8.42
C VAL A 64 6.36 -1.41 -9.75
N PRO A 65 6.51 -2.12 -10.89
CA PRO A 65 6.80 -1.49 -12.17
C PRO A 65 5.80 -0.40 -12.57
N GLY A 66 6.33 0.80 -12.85
CA GLY A 66 5.56 1.95 -13.28
C GLY A 66 4.78 2.63 -12.16
N TRP A 67 4.99 2.25 -10.90
CA TRP A 67 4.41 2.93 -9.74
C TRP A 67 5.49 3.63 -8.94
N ARG A 68 5.07 4.72 -8.29
CA ARG A 68 5.89 5.45 -7.34
C ARG A 68 5.04 5.93 -6.18
N SER A 69 5.59 5.83 -4.98
CA SER A 69 4.98 6.38 -3.78
C SER A 69 5.02 7.92 -3.80
N LEU A 70 3.96 8.52 -3.26
CA LEU A 70 3.86 9.95 -3.02
C LEU A 70 4.03 10.30 -1.53
N GLY A 71 4.24 9.28 -0.70
CA GLY A 71 4.44 9.39 0.74
C GLY A 71 3.39 8.69 1.58
N LEU A 72 3.69 8.61 2.86
CA LEU A 72 2.84 8.10 3.91
C LEU A 72 2.26 9.24 4.74
N HIS A 73 1.04 9.06 5.21
CA HIS A 73 0.41 9.93 6.20
C HIS A 73 -0.29 9.07 7.25
N LEU A 74 -0.37 9.54 8.50
CA LEU A 74 -1.19 8.86 9.51
C LEU A 74 -2.66 8.90 9.10
N SER A 75 -3.38 7.78 9.25
CA SER A 75 -4.83 7.79 9.01
C SER A 75 -5.50 8.75 10.00
N PRO A 76 -6.37 9.68 9.55
CA PRO A 76 -7.13 10.54 10.44
C PRO A 76 -8.25 9.78 11.17
N ILE A 77 -8.50 8.53 10.76
CA ILE A 77 -9.46 7.62 11.39
C ILE A 77 -8.64 6.51 12.05
N GLU A 78 -8.77 6.38 13.36
CA GLU A 78 -8.21 5.25 14.11
C GLU A 78 -8.98 3.98 13.75
N GLY A 79 -8.28 2.86 13.57
CA GLY A 79 -8.93 1.55 13.46
C GLY A 79 -9.75 1.28 14.72
N GLY A 80 -10.94 0.70 14.58
CA GLY A 80 -11.88 0.50 15.70
C GLY A 80 -11.36 -0.41 16.84
N ASP A 81 -10.22 -1.02 16.63
CA ASP A 81 -9.49 -1.94 17.47
C ASP A 81 -8.23 -1.33 18.12
N GLY A 82 -7.89 -0.06 17.85
CA GLY A 82 -6.77 0.66 18.46
C GLY A 82 -5.44 0.56 17.70
N ASN A 83 -5.45 -0.06 16.51
CA ASN A 83 -4.29 -0.12 15.63
C ASN A 83 -4.04 1.25 14.97
N ARG A 84 -2.78 1.71 14.95
CA ARG A 84 -2.38 2.86 14.15
C ARG A 84 -2.34 2.48 12.67
N GLU A 85 -3.15 3.18 11.87
CA GLU A 85 -3.26 2.95 10.43
C GLU A 85 -2.63 4.11 9.66
N PHE A 86 -2.23 3.86 8.41
CA PHE A 86 -1.58 4.85 7.55
C PHE A 86 -2.27 4.90 6.18
N LEU A 87 -2.19 6.05 5.55
CA LEU A 87 -2.53 6.24 4.15
C LEU A 87 -1.23 6.26 3.33
N LEU A 88 -1.12 5.35 2.36
CA LEU A 88 -0.05 5.34 1.38
C LEU A 88 -0.60 5.90 0.06
N ALA A 89 -0.04 7.03 -0.39
CA ALA A 89 -0.38 7.60 -1.68
C ALA A 89 0.58 7.08 -2.76
N GLY A 90 0.05 6.83 -3.96
CA GLY A 90 0.83 6.36 -5.10
C GLY A 90 0.36 6.96 -6.41
N ILE A 91 1.25 7.01 -7.39
CA ILE A 91 0.94 7.36 -8.77
C ILE A 91 1.51 6.31 -9.71
N LYS A 92 0.74 5.91 -10.72
CA LYS A 92 1.25 5.15 -11.85
C LYS A 92 1.85 6.14 -12.84
N ASP A 93 3.15 6.09 -13.04
CA ASP A 93 3.84 6.97 -13.97
C ASP A 93 3.25 6.80 -15.37
N ALA A 94 3.24 7.90 -16.12
CA ALA A 94 2.86 7.82 -17.52
C ALA A 94 3.95 7.03 -18.26
N GLY A 95 3.69 5.75 -18.51
CA GLY A 95 4.50 5.00 -19.45
C GLY A 95 4.48 5.72 -20.79
N PHE A 96 5.63 5.76 -21.49
CA PHE A 96 5.64 6.02 -22.92
C PHE A 96 4.83 4.90 -23.60
N GLU A 97 3.52 5.09 -23.71
CA GLU A 97 2.74 4.33 -24.69
C GLU A 97 3.37 4.65 -26.03
N LYS A 98 4.04 3.66 -26.64
CA LYS A 98 4.34 3.74 -28.06
C LYS A 98 3.01 3.99 -28.73
N ARG A 99 2.77 5.23 -29.18
CA ARG A 99 1.70 5.54 -30.12
C ARG A 99 1.84 4.50 -31.22
N GLY A 100 0.90 3.56 -31.27
CA GLY A 100 0.86 2.58 -32.33
C GLY A 100 0.89 3.36 -33.63
N ILE A 101 1.96 3.22 -34.40
CA ILE A 101 1.96 3.58 -35.81
C ILE A 101 1.13 2.48 -36.48
N GLY A 102 -0.18 2.52 -36.27
CA GLY A 102 -1.16 1.81 -37.07
C GLY A 102 -1.40 2.65 -38.31
N GLY A 103 -0.64 2.35 -39.35
CA GLY A 103 -0.87 2.88 -40.68
C GLY A 103 -2.29 2.59 -41.17
N ARG A 104 -2.72 3.46 -42.10
CA ARG A 104 -3.92 3.31 -42.93
C ARG A 104 -4.11 1.89 -43.46
#